data_AF-A0A2E5EBG2-F1
#
_entry.id   AF-A0A2E5EBG2-F1
#
_cell.length_a   1.000
_cell.length_b   1.000
_cell.length_c   1.000
_cell.angle_alpha   90.00
_cell.angle_beta   90.00
_cell.angle_gamma   90.00
#
_symmetry.space_group_name_H-M   'P 1'
#
loop_
_entity.id
_entity.type
_entity.pdbx_description
1 polymer ?
#
loop_
_entity_poly.entity_id
_entity_poly.type
_entity_poly.pdbx_seq_one_letter_code
_entity_poly.pdbx_strand_id
1 'polypeptide(L)'
;MNKTLITAIFSSLAMSSAALAETYEVEVGSTYYEPQWLHVEPGDVINWTRVQGTHNVISGAECGAPDGIFASPTMNSGNLTYSWTVPVDATETYEYYCSIGGHCTSGNQYGALILGGNGVTHVITTNGFAYEPATLAVNPGDTVIWEHGGGTHTVTFGDDCVSDGGLNDSLSATNGAIVWRVPEDMAGVTQNYFCQPHCGFGMVGSLEIGGEVVDCLGDINDDGSITVDDLLELLGDFGQDCSSGCASDLDEDDDVDVNDLLVLLGVFGDDC
;
A
#
# COMPACT_ATOMS: atom_id res chain seq x y z
N MET A 1 34.34 -54.77 -0.20
CA MET A 1 33.68 -53.96 0.85
C MET A 1 32.84 -52.91 0.15
N ASN A 2 31.52 -52.96 0.36
CA ASN A 2 30.52 -52.01 -0.16
C ASN A 2 30.83 -50.58 0.26
N LYS A 3 30.62 -49.61 -0.65
CA LYS A 3 30.17 -48.28 -0.27
C LYS A 3 29.10 -47.80 -1.26
N THR A 4 27.85 -48.05 -0.89
CA THR A 4 26.64 -47.52 -1.51
C THR A 4 26.62 -46.01 -1.30
N LEU A 5 26.56 -45.23 -2.39
CA LEU A 5 26.27 -43.79 -2.29
C LEU A 5 24.78 -43.63 -1.96
N ILE A 6 24.48 -42.96 -0.85
CA ILE A 6 23.14 -42.52 -0.48
C ILE A 6 23.07 -41.04 -0.85
N THR A 7 22.34 -40.72 -1.91
CA THR A 7 21.96 -39.34 -2.24
C THR A 7 20.88 -38.91 -1.24
N ALA A 8 21.24 -38.06 -0.28
CA ALA A 8 20.27 -37.43 0.61
C ALA A 8 19.63 -36.26 -0.14
N ILE A 9 18.38 -36.43 -0.56
CA ILE A 9 17.53 -35.32 -1.03
C ILE A 9 17.07 -34.58 0.22
N PHE A 10 17.72 -33.47 0.55
CA PHE A 10 17.20 -32.51 1.51
C PHE A 10 16.10 -31.71 0.80
N SER A 11 14.86 -32.14 0.98
CA SER A 11 13.70 -31.30 0.69
C SER A 11 13.65 -30.25 1.80
N SER A 12 14.19 -29.05 1.53
CA SER A 12 14.05 -27.89 2.42
C SER A 12 12.57 -27.51 2.46
N LEU A 13 11.93 -27.84 3.57
CA LEU A 13 10.59 -27.37 3.87
C LEU A 13 10.72 -25.89 4.22
N ALA A 14 10.43 -24.99 3.28
CA ALA A 14 10.34 -23.56 3.56
C ALA A 14 9.22 -23.37 4.60
N MET A 15 9.59 -23.05 5.83
CA MET A 15 8.64 -22.54 6.82
C MET A 15 8.41 -21.08 6.48
N SER A 16 7.53 -20.81 5.51
CA SER A 16 6.90 -19.50 5.39
C SER A 16 6.11 -19.28 6.68
N SER A 17 6.45 -18.22 7.42
CA SER A 17 5.63 -17.74 8.52
C SER A 17 4.29 -17.33 7.93
N ALA A 18 3.29 -18.21 8.04
CA ALA A 18 1.93 -17.81 7.71
C ALA A 18 1.54 -16.66 8.65
N ALA A 19 1.38 -15.46 8.11
CA ALA A 19 0.68 -14.40 8.80
C ALA A 19 -0.68 -14.97 9.26
N LEU A 20 -0.96 -14.89 10.55
CA LEU A 20 -2.23 -15.36 11.08
C LEU A 20 -3.29 -14.32 10.74
N ALA A 21 -4.36 -14.75 10.08
CA ALA A 21 -5.53 -13.92 9.84
C ALA A 21 -5.98 -13.21 11.14
N GLU A 22 -6.03 -11.88 11.10
CA GLU A 22 -6.48 -11.02 12.17
C GLU A 22 -7.99 -10.74 12.02
N THR A 23 -8.63 -10.28 13.10
CA THR A 23 -9.99 -9.76 13.05
C THR A 23 -9.98 -8.27 13.41
N TYR A 24 -10.41 -7.44 12.47
CA TYR A 24 -10.54 -6.00 12.65
C TYR A 24 -12.00 -5.58 12.89
N GLU A 25 -12.19 -4.55 13.70
CA GLU A 25 -13.49 -3.94 13.94
C GLU A 25 -13.56 -2.58 13.25
N VAL A 26 -14.62 -2.36 12.49
CA VAL A 26 -14.94 -1.06 11.88
C VAL A 26 -16.27 -0.56 12.45
N GLU A 27 -16.24 0.55 13.16
CA GLU A 27 -17.44 1.18 13.68
C GLU A 27 -18.22 1.86 12.55
N VAL A 28 -19.53 1.59 12.49
CA VAL A 28 -20.44 2.23 11.52
C VAL A 28 -21.38 3.18 12.27
N GLY A 29 -21.10 4.47 12.17
CA GLY A 29 -21.84 5.54 12.83
C GLY A 29 -22.45 6.55 11.87
N SER A 30 -23.01 7.63 12.45
CA SER A 30 -23.74 8.73 11.79
C SER A 30 -23.58 8.82 10.27
N THR A 31 -22.39 9.20 9.78
CA THR A 31 -22.02 9.19 8.36
C THR A 31 -20.52 8.87 8.23
N TYR A 32 -20.02 7.87 8.97
CA TYR A 32 -18.60 7.49 8.93
C TYR A 32 -18.40 5.98 9.05
N TYR A 33 -17.22 5.53 8.65
CA TYR A 33 -16.62 4.26 9.03
C TYR A 33 -15.35 4.58 9.84
N GLU A 34 -15.12 3.89 10.95
CA GLU A 34 -13.94 4.11 11.78
C GLU A 34 -13.26 2.78 12.13
N PRO A 35 -12.01 2.53 11.69
CA PRO A 35 -11.24 3.40 10.79
C PRO A 35 -11.86 3.48 9.39
N GLN A 36 -11.69 4.62 8.72
CA GLN A 36 -12.13 4.84 7.34
C GLN A 36 -11.23 4.10 6.34
N TRP A 37 -9.94 4.09 6.63
CA TRP A 37 -8.88 3.44 5.86
C TRP A 37 -8.25 2.37 6.73
N LEU A 38 -8.38 1.12 6.34
CA LEU A 38 -7.91 -0.01 7.13
C LEU A 38 -6.93 -0.83 6.31
N HIS A 39 -5.69 -0.97 6.79
CA HIS A 39 -4.75 -1.93 6.20
C HIS A 39 -5.17 -3.35 6.59
N VAL A 40 -5.12 -4.25 5.62
CA VAL A 40 -5.51 -5.65 5.76
C VAL A 40 -4.60 -6.54 4.93
N GLU A 41 -4.53 -7.81 5.34
CA GLU A 41 -3.83 -8.88 4.65
C GLU A 41 -4.81 -9.96 4.17
N PRO A 42 -4.43 -10.77 3.15
CA PRO A 42 -5.23 -11.92 2.72
C PRO A 42 -5.60 -12.85 3.87
N GLY A 43 -6.89 -13.15 4.01
CA GLY A 43 -7.44 -13.98 5.08
C GLY A 43 -7.96 -13.24 6.31
N ASP A 44 -7.67 -11.94 6.46
CA ASP A 44 -8.20 -11.13 7.56
C ASP A 44 -9.73 -11.05 7.54
N VAL A 45 -10.32 -10.91 8.73
CA VAL A 45 -11.76 -10.78 8.92
C VAL A 45 -12.11 -9.37 9.36
N ILE A 46 -13.01 -8.71 8.65
CA ILE A 46 -13.42 -7.34 8.93
C ILE A 46 -14.86 -7.40 9.43
N ASN A 47 -15.07 -6.93 10.66
CA ASN A 47 -16.37 -6.83 11.31
C ASN A 47 -16.82 -5.38 11.37
N TRP A 48 -17.82 -5.03 10.57
CA TRP A 48 -18.49 -3.74 10.68
C TRP A 48 -19.57 -3.81 11.76
N THR A 49 -19.50 -2.92 12.76
CA THR A 49 -20.45 -2.85 13.88
C THR A 49 -21.17 -1.52 13.89
N ARG A 50 -22.49 -1.53 13.66
CA ARG A 50 -23.34 -0.34 13.64
C ARG A 50 -23.65 0.17 15.04
N VAL A 51 -23.28 1.41 15.32
CA VAL A 51 -23.52 2.10 16.60
C VAL A 51 -24.70 3.07 16.53
N GLN A 52 -24.94 3.70 15.37
CA GLN A 52 -26.04 4.64 15.15
C GLN A 52 -26.58 4.56 13.72
N GLY A 53 -27.72 5.20 13.44
CA GLY A 53 -28.29 5.34 12.09
C GLY A 53 -28.78 4.04 11.44
N THR A 54 -28.91 4.08 10.13
CA THR A 54 -29.21 2.95 9.25
C THR A 54 -28.17 2.99 8.14
N HIS A 55 -27.47 1.89 7.93
CA HIS A 55 -26.29 1.84 7.08
C HIS A 55 -26.26 0.54 6.26
N ASN A 56 -25.28 0.45 5.38
CA ASN A 56 -24.79 -0.78 4.81
C ASN A 56 -23.31 -0.58 4.46
N VAL A 57 -22.67 -1.64 3.96
CA VAL A 57 -21.30 -1.63 3.47
C VAL A 57 -21.36 -2.32 2.11
N ILE A 58 -21.10 -1.56 1.05
CA ILE A 58 -21.20 -2.02 -0.33
C ILE A 58 -19.85 -1.76 -1.00
N SER A 59 -19.22 -2.77 -1.56
CA SER A 59 -17.96 -2.59 -2.28
C SER A 59 -18.15 -1.83 -3.59
N GLY A 60 -17.21 -0.96 -3.90
CA GLY A 60 -17.16 -0.11 -5.08
C GLY A 60 -16.44 1.21 -4.79
N ALA A 61 -15.64 1.67 -5.75
CA ALA A 61 -14.88 2.92 -5.66
C ALA A 61 -15.78 4.17 -5.63
N GLU A 62 -16.88 4.17 -6.43
CA GLU A 62 -17.77 5.32 -6.53
C GLU A 62 -19.12 5.08 -5.82
N CYS A 63 -19.62 6.14 -5.17
CA CYS A 63 -20.95 6.17 -4.55
C CYS A 63 -22.04 5.78 -5.56
N GLY A 64 -22.66 4.62 -5.34
CA GLY A 64 -23.76 4.13 -6.16
C GLY A 64 -23.33 3.27 -7.35
N ALA A 65 -22.05 2.95 -7.48
CA ALA A 65 -21.50 2.04 -8.48
C ALA A 65 -20.91 0.79 -7.81
N PRO A 66 -21.76 -0.18 -7.40
CA PRO A 66 -21.26 -1.38 -6.75
C PRO A 66 -20.49 -2.26 -7.73
N ASP A 67 -19.35 -2.81 -7.29
CA ASP A 67 -18.53 -3.75 -8.08
C ASP A 67 -18.95 -5.22 -7.89
N GLY A 68 -19.74 -5.51 -6.84
CA GLY A 68 -20.27 -6.83 -6.55
C GLY A 68 -19.34 -7.77 -5.75
N ILE A 69 -18.22 -7.28 -5.22
CA ILE A 69 -17.29 -8.07 -4.40
C ILE A 69 -17.94 -8.45 -3.05
N PHE A 70 -18.51 -7.48 -2.35
CA PHE A 70 -19.31 -7.69 -1.16
C PHE A 70 -20.43 -6.66 -0.98
N ALA A 71 -21.50 -7.09 -0.31
CA ALA A 71 -22.62 -6.21 0.01
C ALA A 71 -23.30 -6.69 1.28
N SER A 72 -23.28 -5.84 2.31
CA SER A 72 -24.02 -6.12 3.54
C SER A 72 -25.53 -5.97 3.31
N PRO A 73 -26.37 -6.72 4.03
CA PRO A 73 -27.75 -6.31 4.26
C PRO A 73 -27.81 -4.93 4.95
N THR A 74 -28.97 -4.30 4.95
CA THR A 74 -29.17 -3.08 5.74
C THR A 74 -28.90 -3.32 7.22
N MET A 75 -27.97 -2.55 7.78
CA MET A 75 -27.61 -2.50 9.19
C MET A 75 -28.51 -1.48 9.90
N ASN A 76 -29.16 -1.90 10.99
CA ASN A 76 -30.09 -1.10 11.79
C ASN A 76 -30.21 -1.70 13.20
N SER A 77 -31.13 -1.22 14.04
CA SER A 77 -31.27 -1.71 15.42
C SER A 77 -31.59 -3.22 15.55
N GLY A 78 -32.09 -3.86 14.49
CA GLY A 78 -32.32 -5.31 14.45
C GLY A 78 -31.22 -6.11 13.75
N ASN A 79 -30.24 -5.44 13.12
CA ASN A 79 -29.12 -6.07 12.42
C ASN A 79 -27.88 -5.20 12.59
N LEU A 80 -27.05 -5.52 13.58
CA LEU A 80 -25.98 -4.62 14.04
C LEU A 80 -24.65 -4.86 13.36
N THR A 81 -24.39 -6.06 12.84
CA THR A 81 -23.04 -6.45 12.43
C THR A 81 -23.03 -7.02 11.02
N TYR A 82 -21.96 -6.78 10.29
CA TYR A 82 -21.63 -7.43 9.04
C TYR A 82 -20.17 -7.88 9.09
N SER A 83 -19.88 -9.07 8.57
CA SER A 83 -18.52 -9.61 8.57
C SER A 83 -18.17 -10.09 7.17
N TRP A 84 -16.95 -9.81 6.74
CA TRP A 84 -16.39 -10.27 5.48
C TRP A 84 -14.93 -10.65 5.67
N THR A 85 -14.46 -11.63 4.90
CA THR A 85 -13.09 -12.12 4.96
C THR A 85 -12.39 -11.73 3.67
N VAL A 86 -11.22 -11.11 3.78
CA VAL A 86 -10.34 -10.81 2.65
C VAL A 86 -9.99 -12.13 1.94
N PRO A 87 -10.21 -12.25 0.62
CA PRO A 87 -9.82 -13.43 -0.13
C PRO A 87 -8.34 -13.76 0.06
N VAL A 88 -8.04 -15.05 0.15
CA VAL A 88 -6.65 -15.54 0.33
C VAL A 88 -5.75 -15.26 -0.89
N ASP A 89 -6.36 -14.92 -2.02
CA ASP A 89 -5.74 -14.54 -3.29
C ASP A 89 -5.98 -13.06 -3.64
N ALA A 90 -6.32 -12.23 -2.65
CA ALA A 90 -6.44 -10.80 -2.84
C ALA A 90 -5.12 -10.20 -3.34
N THR A 91 -5.20 -9.34 -4.36
CA THR A 91 -4.06 -8.61 -4.93
C THR A 91 -4.31 -7.11 -5.06
N GLU A 92 -5.51 -6.65 -4.69
CA GLU A 92 -5.97 -5.27 -4.88
C GLU A 92 -6.68 -4.77 -3.62
N THR A 93 -6.68 -3.45 -3.45
CA THR A 93 -7.45 -2.72 -2.43
C THR A 93 -8.95 -2.83 -2.69
N TYR A 94 -9.75 -2.91 -1.62
CA TYR A 94 -11.21 -2.96 -1.70
C TYR A 94 -11.83 -1.68 -1.15
N GLU A 95 -12.30 -0.81 -2.03
CA GLU A 95 -13.07 0.37 -1.66
C GLU A 95 -14.53 0.03 -1.39
N TYR A 96 -15.17 0.76 -0.49
CA TYR A 96 -16.56 0.55 -0.11
C TYR A 96 -17.26 1.81 0.36
N TYR A 97 -18.59 1.78 0.30
CA TYR A 97 -19.42 2.91 0.65
C TYR A 97 -20.77 2.53 1.27
N CYS A 98 -21.41 3.53 1.88
CA CYS A 98 -22.78 3.43 2.36
C CYS A 98 -23.76 3.93 1.28
N SER A 99 -24.65 3.07 0.82
CA SER A 99 -25.66 3.40 -0.18
C SER A 99 -26.95 4.02 0.39
N ILE A 100 -27.01 4.29 1.70
CA ILE A 100 -28.22 4.79 2.35
C ILE A 100 -28.32 6.30 2.15
N GLY A 101 -29.32 6.74 1.39
CA GLY A 101 -29.58 8.16 1.17
C GLY A 101 -28.37 8.89 0.58
N GLY A 102 -27.98 10.02 1.20
CA GLY A 102 -26.79 10.79 0.83
C GLY A 102 -25.58 10.51 1.71
N HIS A 103 -25.53 9.38 2.43
CA HIS A 103 -24.45 9.12 3.38
C HIS A 103 -23.07 9.07 2.70
N CYS A 104 -22.95 8.42 1.54
CA CYS A 104 -21.70 8.46 0.76
C CYS A 104 -21.43 9.87 0.20
N THR A 105 -22.38 10.44 -0.56
CA THR A 105 -22.12 11.63 -1.38
C THR A 105 -22.13 12.97 -0.64
N SER A 106 -22.83 13.05 0.49
CA SER A 106 -22.96 14.27 1.29
C SER A 106 -22.44 14.09 2.72
N GLY A 107 -22.31 12.84 3.17
CA GLY A 107 -21.84 12.48 4.50
C GLY A 107 -20.41 11.95 4.52
N ASN A 108 -19.79 11.74 3.35
CA ASN A 108 -18.47 11.14 3.18
C ASN A 108 -18.34 9.73 3.81
N GLN A 109 -19.43 8.96 3.82
CA GLN A 109 -19.43 7.60 4.36
C GLN A 109 -18.96 6.59 3.29
N TYR A 110 -17.65 6.58 3.07
CA TYR A 110 -16.90 5.63 2.24
C TYR A 110 -15.57 5.31 2.92
N GLY A 111 -14.89 4.26 2.50
CA GLY A 111 -13.62 3.81 3.05
C GLY A 111 -12.96 2.78 2.16
N ALA A 112 -11.80 2.28 2.59
CA ALA A 112 -11.09 1.23 1.86
C ALA A 112 -10.42 0.23 2.81
N LEU A 113 -10.37 -1.02 2.36
CA LEU A 113 -9.50 -2.05 2.88
C LEU A 113 -8.24 -2.06 1.99
N ILE A 114 -7.18 -1.43 2.49
CA ILE A 114 -5.91 -1.26 1.78
C ILE A 114 -5.13 -2.55 1.91
N LEU A 115 -4.82 -3.18 0.77
CA LEU A 115 -4.10 -4.44 0.76
C LEU A 115 -2.59 -4.22 0.80
N GLY A 116 -1.89 -4.98 1.63
CA GLY A 116 -0.44 -4.96 1.76
C GLY A 116 0.06 -4.06 2.90
N GLY A 117 1.13 -4.51 3.56
CA GLY A 117 1.55 -4.04 4.88
C GLY A 117 2.09 -2.61 4.99
N ASN A 118 1.97 -2.11 6.23
CA ASN A 118 2.67 -1.04 6.98
C ASN A 118 3.02 0.33 6.36
N GLY A 119 2.72 0.57 5.09
CA GLY A 119 2.85 1.91 4.50
C GLY A 119 2.07 2.96 5.29
N VAL A 120 2.59 4.18 5.37
CA VAL A 120 1.88 5.28 5.99
C VAL A 120 0.75 5.73 5.06
N THR A 121 -0.46 5.88 5.60
CA THR A 121 -1.55 6.53 4.86
C THR A 121 -1.41 8.04 4.96
N HIS A 122 -1.33 8.70 3.81
CA HIS A 122 -1.33 10.15 3.68
C HIS A 122 -2.61 10.62 3.01
N VAL A 123 -3.17 11.73 3.49
CA VAL A 123 -4.39 12.32 2.93
C VAL A 123 -4.09 13.68 2.32
N ILE A 124 -4.53 13.88 1.09
CA ILE A 124 -4.49 15.14 0.36
C ILE A 124 -5.92 15.57 0.06
N THR A 125 -6.37 16.71 0.56
CA THR A 125 -7.75 17.18 0.34
C THR A 125 -7.79 18.26 -0.73
N THR A 126 -8.80 18.25 -1.61
CA THR A 126 -9.02 19.39 -2.51
C THR A 126 -9.67 20.56 -1.79
N ASN A 127 -9.09 21.75 -1.89
CA ASN A 127 -9.60 22.98 -1.28
C ASN A 127 -9.65 24.11 -2.32
N GLY A 128 -10.82 24.36 -2.90
CA GLY A 128 -10.97 25.32 -3.99
C GLY A 128 -10.19 24.87 -5.24
N PHE A 129 -9.16 25.62 -5.64
CA PHE A 129 -8.29 25.26 -6.78
C PHE A 129 -6.92 24.76 -6.31
N ALA A 130 -6.84 24.13 -5.13
CA ALA A 130 -5.60 23.60 -4.58
C ALA A 130 -5.78 22.17 -4.07
N TYR A 131 -4.67 21.44 -4.05
CA TYR A 131 -4.51 20.24 -3.24
C TYR A 131 -3.84 20.63 -1.91
N GLU A 132 -4.28 20.06 -0.80
CA GLU A 132 -3.77 20.38 0.53
C GLU A 132 -3.37 19.09 1.27
N PRO A 133 -2.06 18.85 1.50
CA PRO A 133 -0.93 19.65 1.04
C PRO A 133 -0.73 19.58 -0.49
N ALA A 134 -0.10 20.61 -1.07
CA ALA A 134 0.21 20.64 -2.50
C ALA A 134 1.45 19.81 -2.86
N THR A 135 2.39 19.69 -1.92
CA THR A 135 3.57 18.82 -2.04
C THR A 135 3.60 17.93 -0.81
N LEU A 136 3.80 16.63 -1.04
CA LEU A 136 3.82 15.62 0.00
C LEU A 136 5.05 14.73 -0.19
N ALA A 137 5.81 14.54 0.90
CA ALA A 137 6.85 13.52 0.93
C ALA A 137 6.21 12.18 1.32
N VAL A 138 6.50 11.14 0.54
CA VAL A 138 5.99 9.78 0.72
C VAL A 138 7.12 8.80 0.46
N ASN A 139 7.00 7.57 0.92
CA ASN A 139 7.92 6.49 0.55
C ASN A 139 7.22 5.46 -0.32
N PRO A 140 7.99 4.63 -1.06
CA PRO A 140 7.46 3.39 -1.58
C PRO A 140 6.67 2.61 -0.52
N GLY A 141 5.59 1.98 -0.95
CA GLY A 141 4.66 1.28 -0.08
C GLY A 141 3.65 2.12 0.69
N ASP A 142 3.86 3.44 0.83
CA ASP A 142 2.85 4.35 1.39
C ASP A 142 1.56 4.34 0.56
N THR A 143 0.45 4.75 1.19
CA THR A 143 -0.83 4.97 0.49
C THR A 143 -1.18 6.44 0.48
N VAL A 144 -1.34 7.00 -0.71
CA VAL A 144 -1.83 8.38 -0.91
C VAL A 144 -3.32 8.33 -1.22
N ILE A 145 -4.08 9.08 -0.43
CA ILE A 145 -5.52 9.23 -0.58
C ILE A 145 -5.82 10.68 -0.93
N TRP A 146 -6.37 10.92 -2.12
CA TRP A 146 -6.93 12.23 -2.44
C TRP A 146 -8.39 12.27 -2.04
N GLU A 147 -8.77 13.11 -1.07
CA GLU A 147 -10.15 13.27 -0.61
C GLU A 147 -10.83 14.50 -1.22
N HIS A 148 -12.11 14.34 -1.56
CA HIS A 148 -12.95 15.39 -2.11
C HIS A 148 -13.39 16.38 -1.02
N GLY A 149 -12.81 17.58 -1.05
CA GLY A 149 -13.21 18.69 -0.18
C GLY A 149 -14.27 19.64 -0.77
N GLY A 150 -14.91 19.28 -1.89
CA GLY A 150 -15.93 20.08 -2.57
C GLY A 150 -15.62 20.35 -4.06
N GLY A 151 -16.60 20.86 -4.80
CA GLY A 151 -16.43 21.12 -6.25
C GLY A 151 -16.36 19.83 -7.10
N THR A 152 -15.69 19.90 -8.25
CA THR A 152 -15.42 18.75 -9.11
C THR A 152 -14.00 18.89 -9.63
N HIS A 153 -13.18 17.88 -9.37
CA HIS A 153 -11.75 17.88 -9.61
C HIS A 153 -11.34 16.59 -10.33
N THR A 154 -10.07 16.50 -10.69
CA THR A 154 -9.43 15.24 -11.07
C THR A 154 -8.13 15.09 -10.30
N VAL A 155 -7.57 13.90 -10.26
CA VAL A 155 -6.15 13.66 -10.00
C VAL A 155 -5.60 13.04 -11.28
N THR A 156 -4.78 13.81 -11.99
CA THR A 156 -4.22 13.40 -13.27
C THR A 156 -2.71 13.49 -13.18
N PHE A 157 -2.02 12.36 -13.28
CA PHE A 157 -0.57 12.29 -13.31
C PHE A 157 -0.03 12.93 -14.60
N GLY A 158 1.04 13.71 -14.44
CA GLY A 158 1.70 14.43 -15.51
C GLY A 158 2.03 15.88 -15.14
N ASP A 159 2.57 16.59 -16.13
CA ASP A 159 3.18 17.91 -15.98
C ASP A 159 2.66 18.89 -17.03
N ASP A 160 2.73 20.19 -16.73
CA ASP A 160 2.34 21.26 -17.67
C ASP A 160 0.96 21.06 -18.30
N CYS A 161 0.02 20.52 -17.53
CA CYS A 161 -1.34 20.17 -17.95
C CYS A 161 -1.40 19.10 -19.06
N VAL A 162 -0.38 18.25 -19.16
CA VAL A 162 -0.29 17.11 -20.08
C VAL A 162 -0.17 15.85 -19.26
N SER A 163 -1.12 14.92 -19.44
CA SER A 163 -1.06 13.63 -18.75
C SER A 163 0.12 12.80 -19.24
N ASP A 164 0.78 12.09 -18.32
CA ASP A 164 1.83 11.12 -18.60
C ASP A 164 1.27 9.72 -18.97
N GLY A 165 -0.05 9.55 -18.91
CA GLY A 165 -0.75 8.29 -19.18
C GLY A 165 -0.92 7.39 -17.96
N GLY A 166 -0.47 7.81 -16.78
CA GLY A 166 -0.71 7.16 -15.49
C GLY A 166 -2.12 7.44 -14.96
N LEU A 167 -2.22 7.69 -13.64
CA LEU A 167 -3.50 7.94 -12.95
C LEU A 167 -4.25 9.11 -13.60
N ASN A 168 -5.55 8.95 -13.86
CA ASN A 168 -6.39 10.02 -14.41
C ASN A 168 -7.86 9.84 -14.01
N ASP A 169 -8.15 10.11 -12.75
CA ASP A 169 -9.46 9.85 -12.17
C ASP A 169 -10.18 11.12 -11.71
N SER A 170 -11.50 11.09 -11.75
CA SER A 170 -12.37 12.18 -11.30
C SER A 170 -12.49 12.14 -9.78
N LEU A 171 -12.40 13.31 -9.11
CA LEU A 171 -12.59 13.46 -7.67
C LEU A 171 -13.77 14.39 -7.42
N SER A 172 -14.84 13.87 -6.80
CA SER A 172 -16.13 14.53 -6.74
C SER A 172 -17.00 14.00 -5.61
N ALA A 173 -18.21 14.56 -5.43
CA ALA A 173 -19.14 14.04 -4.43
C ALA A 173 -19.57 12.59 -4.68
N THR A 174 -19.42 12.05 -5.90
CA THR A 174 -19.72 10.64 -6.19
C THR A 174 -18.48 9.76 -6.20
N ASN A 175 -17.30 10.31 -6.46
CA ASN A 175 -16.03 9.62 -6.26
C ASN A 175 -15.25 10.37 -5.18
N GLY A 176 -15.57 10.03 -3.92
CA GLY A 176 -15.19 10.84 -2.76
C GLY A 176 -13.71 10.78 -2.42
N ALA A 177 -13.04 9.70 -2.79
CA ALA A 177 -11.61 9.54 -2.64
C ALA A 177 -11.01 8.83 -3.86
N ILE A 178 -9.70 9.02 -4.06
CA ILE A 178 -8.88 8.20 -4.95
C ILE A 178 -7.78 7.61 -4.08
N VAL A 179 -7.65 6.29 -4.07
CA VAL A 179 -6.65 5.56 -3.28
C VAL A 179 -5.55 5.06 -4.21
N TRP A 180 -4.31 5.41 -3.93
CA TRP A 180 -3.15 4.97 -4.71
C TRP A 180 -2.02 4.55 -3.79
N ARG A 181 -1.51 3.33 -3.98
CA ARG A 181 -0.31 2.85 -3.30
C ARG A 181 0.91 3.27 -4.11
N VAL A 182 1.91 3.83 -3.44
CA VAL A 182 3.18 4.22 -4.07
C VAL A 182 3.91 2.94 -4.53
N PRO A 183 4.20 2.77 -5.83
CA PRO A 183 4.93 1.63 -6.34
C PRO A 183 6.39 1.61 -5.86
N GLU A 184 6.95 0.41 -5.69
CA GLU A 184 8.34 0.23 -5.27
C GLU A 184 9.33 0.80 -6.30
N ASP A 185 9.03 0.66 -7.59
CA ASP A 185 9.87 1.15 -8.69
C ASP A 185 9.85 2.68 -8.90
N MET A 186 9.13 3.41 -8.05
CA MET A 186 9.06 4.88 -8.06
C MET A 186 9.95 5.52 -6.98
N ALA A 187 10.78 4.75 -6.28
CA ALA A 187 11.75 5.28 -5.32
C ALA A 187 12.63 6.38 -5.96
N GLY A 188 12.78 7.50 -5.25
CA GLY A 188 13.56 8.66 -5.69
C GLY A 188 12.96 9.45 -6.86
N VAL A 189 11.75 9.11 -7.32
CA VAL A 189 11.04 9.85 -8.37
C VAL A 189 10.18 10.95 -7.76
N THR A 190 10.07 12.09 -8.44
CA THR A 190 9.01 13.07 -8.14
C THR A 190 7.84 12.82 -9.08
N GLN A 191 6.69 12.40 -8.53
CA GLN A 191 5.46 12.24 -9.31
C GLN A 191 4.61 13.51 -9.23
N ASN A 192 4.49 14.21 -10.36
CA ASN A 192 3.63 15.39 -10.48
C ASN A 192 2.22 15.00 -10.90
N TYR A 193 1.25 15.80 -10.48
CA TYR A 193 -0.15 15.64 -10.87
C TYR A 193 -0.88 16.97 -10.90
N PHE A 194 -2.00 17.02 -11.62
CA PHE A 194 -2.80 18.22 -11.77
C PHE A 194 -4.29 17.91 -11.88
N CYS A 195 -5.11 18.94 -11.65
CA CYS A 195 -6.55 18.87 -11.90
C CYS A 195 -6.81 19.32 -13.33
N GLN A 196 -7.24 18.42 -14.23
CA GLN A 196 -7.41 18.71 -15.65
C GLN A 196 -8.26 19.97 -15.96
N PRO A 197 -9.47 20.16 -15.38
CA PRO A 197 -10.25 21.37 -15.65
C PRO A 197 -9.68 22.64 -15.00
N HIS A 198 -8.77 22.52 -14.02
CA HIS A 198 -8.28 23.63 -13.22
C HIS A 198 -6.76 23.85 -13.29
N CYS A 199 -6.05 23.12 -14.16
CA CYS A 199 -4.61 23.22 -14.28
C CYS A 199 -4.15 24.61 -14.72
N GLY A 200 -4.90 25.27 -15.62
CA GLY A 200 -4.65 26.66 -16.00
C GLY A 200 -4.84 27.69 -14.87
N PHE A 201 -5.44 27.28 -13.75
CA PHE A 201 -5.52 28.07 -12.51
C PHE A 201 -4.43 27.70 -11.49
N GLY A 202 -3.50 26.82 -11.85
CA GLY A 202 -2.39 26.38 -10.99
C GLY A 202 -2.76 25.26 -10.02
N MET A 203 -3.86 24.54 -10.25
CA MET A 203 -4.23 23.38 -9.43
C MET A 203 -3.36 22.18 -9.78
N VAL A 204 -2.16 22.18 -9.20
CA VAL A 204 -1.10 21.16 -9.35
C VAL A 204 -0.64 20.68 -7.99
N GLY A 205 -0.09 19.47 -7.94
CA GLY A 205 0.58 18.94 -6.76
C GLY A 205 1.71 18.00 -7.14
N SER A 206 2.51 17.62 -6.15
CA SER A 206 3.66 16.74 -6.33
C SER A 206 3.83 15.77 -5.15
N LEU A 207 4.22 14.55 -5.47
CA LEU A 207 4.70 13.57 -4.51
C LEU A 207 6.22 13.50 -4.64
N GLU A 208 6.92 13.88 -3.58
CA GLU A 208 8.36 13.69 -3.45
C GLU A 208 8.59 12.29 -2.88
N ILE A 209 8.75 11.30 -3.77
CA ILE A 209 8.90 9.92 -3.35
C ILE A 209 10.33 9.75 -2.86
N GLY A 210 10.45 9.36 -1.59
CA GLY A 210 11.69 9.09 -0.91
C GLY A 210 12.59 8.26 -1.81
N GLY A 211 13.81 8.75 -1.97
CA GLY A 211 14.90 8.09 -2.69
C GLY A 211 16.03 7.69 -1.77
N GLU A 212 15.78 7.67 -0.46
CA GLU A 212 16.57 6.76 0.35
C GLU A 212 16.13 5.36 -0.13
N VAL A 213 16.92 4.80 -1.06
CA VAL A 213 17.61 3.57 -0.71
C VAL A 213 17.93 3.72 0.76
N VAL A 214 17.06 3.19 1.63
CA VAL A 214 17.54 2.74 2.92
C VAL A 214 18.76 1.95 2.51
N ASP A 215 19.93 2.33 3.02
CA ASP A 215 21.09 1.47 2.99
C ASP A 215 20.64 0.20 3.70
N CYS A 216 19.97 -0.66 2.92
CA CYS A 216 19.21 -1.79 3.39
C CYS A 216 20.28 -2.82 3.51
N LEU A 217 20.99 -2.73 4.63
CA LEU A 217 22.17 -3.49 4.91
C LEU A 217 21.84 -4.96 4.58
N GLY A 218 22.45 -5.52 3.54
CA GLY A 218 22.17 -6.88 3.08
C GLY A 218 21.26 -7.06 1.85
N ASP A 219 20.59 -6.03 1.32
CA ASP A 219 20.01 -6.00 -0.04
C ASP A 219 21.13 -5.61 -1.02
N ILE A 220 21.82 -6.62 -1.53
CA ILE A 220 23.05 -6.46 -2.32
C ILE A 220 22.70 -6.24 -3.78
N ASN A 221 21.54 -6.72 -4.22
CA ASN A 221 21.11 -6.66 -5.62
C ASN A 221 20.17 -5.48 -5.93
N ASP A 222 19.83 -4.67 -4.92
CA ASP A 222 18.93 -3.51 -4.95
C ASP A 222 17.50 -3.88 -5.42
N ASP A 223 17.00 -5.08 -5.09
CA ASP A 223 15.65 -5.53 -5.46
C ASP A 223 14.56 -5.22 -4.43
N GLY A 224 14.95 -4.62 -3.29
CA GLY A 224 14.06 -4.19 -2.22
C GLY A 224 13.71 -5.31 -1.25
N SER A 225 14.45 -6.41 -1.22
CA SER A 225 14.20 -7.52 -0.31
C SER A 225 15.49 -8.25 0.06
N ILE A 226 15.72 -8.50 1.36
CA ILE A 226 16.92 -9.24 1.81
C ILE A 226 16.65 -10.76 1.73
N THR A 227 17.05 -11.38 0.63
CA THR A 227 16.70 -12.76 0.31
C THR A 227 17.92 -13.66 0.06
N VAL A 228 17.63 -14.88 -0.41
CA VAL A 228 18.68 -15.82 -0.84
C VAL A 228 19.47 -15.27 -2.02
N ASP A 229 18.86 -14.41 -2.85
CA ASP A 229 19.55 -13.85 -4.02
C ASP A 229 20.70 -12.93 -3.58
N ASP A 230 20.51 -12.11 -2.54
CA ASP A 230 21.56 -11.29 -1.91
C ASP A 230 22.64 -12.14 -1.24
N LEU A 231 22.22 -13.17 -0.50
CA LEU A 231 23.16 -14.12 0.10
C LEU A 231 24.03 -14.79 -0.97
N LEU A 232 23.46 -15.13 -2.13
CA LEU A 232 24.21 -15.75 -3.22
C LEU A 232 25.15 -14.76 -3.89
N GLU A 233 24.79 -13.49 -3.96
CA GLU A 233 25.66 -12.43 -4.45
C GLU A 233 26.86 -12.22 -3.51
N LEU A 234 26.62 -12.06 -2.20
CA LEU A 234 27.68 -12.01 -1.18
C LEU A 234 28.63 -13.20 -1.28
N LEU A 235 28.08 -14.42 -1.37
CA LEU A 235 28.89 -15.64 -1.47
C LEU A 235 29.65 -15.74 -2.81
N GLY A 236 29.16 -15.08 -3.86
CA GLY A 236 29.88 -14.93 -5.13
C GLY A 236 31.12 -14.05 -5.00
N ASP A 237 31.05 -13.05 -4.11
CA ASP A 237 32.13 -12.11 -3.82
C ASP A 237 33.02 -12.52 -2.64
N PHE A 238 32.72 -13.63 -1.97
CA PHE A 238 33.46 -14.07 -0.79
C PHE A 238 34.98 -14.17 -1.02
N GLY A 239 35.74 -13.40 -0.24
CA GLY A 239 37.19 -13.27 -0.31
C GLY A 239 37.70 -12.29 -1.38
N GLN A 240 36.83 -11.45 -1.96
CA GLN A 240 37.24 -10.33 -2.79
C GLN A 240 37.76 -9.16 -1.94
N ASP A 241 38.68 -8.41 -2.52
CA ASP A 241 39.21 -7.14 -1.99
C ASP A 241 38.28 -6.01 -2.47
N CYS A 242 37.63 -5.35 -1.52
CA CYS A 242 36.69 -4.27 -1.75
C CYS A 242 37.25 -2.89 -1.43
N SER A 243 38.59 -2.72 -1.42
CA SER A 243 39.25 -1.41 -1.32
C SER A 243 38.83 -0.37 -2.38
N SER A 244 38.13 -0.79 -3.44
CA SER A 244 37.54 0.08 -4.46
C SER A 244 36.02 0.28 -4.32
N GLY A 245 35.41 -0.25 -3.26
CA GLY A 245 33.98 -0.33 -2.99
C GLY A 245 33.31 -1.52 -3.70
N CYS A 246 32.50 -2.28 -2.97
CA CYS A 246 31.57 -3.29 -3.49
C CYS A 246 30.33 -3.34 -2.57
N ALA A 247 29.19 -3.82 -3.07
CA ALA A 247 27.95 -3.91 -2.27
C ALA A 247 27.97 -5.04 -1.23
N SER A 248 28.83 -6.04 -1.43
CA SER A 248 28.95 -7.22 -0.56
C SER A 248 29.82 -7.01 0.71
N ASP A 249 30.52 -5.88 0.83
CA ASP A 249 31.28 -5.46 2.02
C ASP A 249 30.35 -4.62 2.92
N LEU A 250 29.70 -5.30 3.85
CA LEU A 250 28.61 -4.78 4.68
C LEU A 250 29.12 -4.24 6.03
N ASP A 251 30.32 -4.58 6.47
CA ASP A 251 30.91 -4.02 7.68
C ASP A 251 31.98 -2.93 7.45
N GLU A 252 32.19 -2.58 6.17
CA GLU A 252 33.08 -1.53 5.67
C GLU A 252 34.55 -1.74 6.07
N ASP A 253 35.01 -2.99 6.08
CA ASP A 253 36.39 -3.34 6.43
C ASP A 253 37.34 -3.57 5.23
N ASP A 254 36.84 -3.28 4.02
CA ASP A 254 37.49 -3.39 2.71
C ASP A 254 37.68 -4.85 2.21
N ASP A 255 37.12 -5.86 2.87
CA ASP A 255 37.12 -7.27 2.44
C ASP A 255 35.70 -7.88 2.51
N VAL A 256 35.41 -8.92 1.72
CA VAL A 256 34.15 -9.70 1.86
C VAL A 256 34.43 -11.01 2.57
N ASP A 257 34.02 -11.14 3.83
CA ASP A 257 34.29 -12.31 4.65
C ASP A 257 33.10 -12.80 5.51
N VAL A 258 33.42 -13.50 6.60
CA VAL A 258 32.41 -14.05 7.51
C VAL A 258 31.65 -12.95 8.23
N ASN A 259 32.27 -11.79 8.47
CA ASN A 259 31.64 -10.69 9.18
C ASN A 259 30.51 -10.10 8.33
N ASP A 260 30.70 -9.90 7.03
CA ASP A 260 29.64 -9.47 6.10
C ASP A 260 28.52 -10.48 6.04
N LEU A 261 28.85 -11.77 5.95
CA LEU A 261 27.84 -12.83 6.00
C LEU A 261 27.04 -12.78 7.30
N LEU A 262 27.69 -12.52 8.44
CA LEU A 262 27.00 -12.40 9.73
C LEU A 262 26.15 -11.13 9.82
N VAL A 263 26.57 -10.05 9.16
CA VAL A 263 25.78 -8.83 9.00
C VAL A 263 24.52 -9.14 8.19
N LEU A 264 24.66 -9.70 6.98
CA LEU A 264 23.53 -10.09 6.12
C LEU A 264 22.56 -11.04 6.82
N LEU A 265 23.06 -12.05 7.53
CA LEU A 265 22.21 -12.98 8.28
C LEU A 265 21.51 -12.34 9.49
N GLY A 266 22.00 -11.19 9.97
CA GLY A 266 21.39 -10.44 11.07
C GLY A 266 20.11 -9.71 10.69
N VAL A 267 19.92 -9.49 9.38
CA VAL A 267 18.85 -8.71 8.74
C VAL A 267 18.13 -9.53 7.66
N PHE A 268 18.47 -10.82 7.53
CA PHE A 268 17.93 -11.70 6.49
C PHE A 268 16.42 -11.89 6.62
N GLY A 269 15.69 -11.62 5.53
CA GLY A 269 14.24 -11.70 5.47
C GLY A 269 13.52 -10.49 6.08
N ASP A 270 14.25 -9.44 6.44
CA ASP A 270 13.66 -8.12 6.67
C ASP A 270 13.29 -7.50 5.31
N ASP A 271 12.20 -6.73 5.31
CA ASP A 271 11.79 -5.95 4.14
C ASP A 271 12.58 -4.63 4.09
N CYS A 272 12.93 -4.21 2.87
CA CYS A 272 13.28 -2.83 2.54
C CYS A 272 11.99 -2.12 2.07
#